data_AF-A0A6A8QB72-F1
#
_entry.id   AF-A0A6A8QB72-F1
#
_cell.length_a   1.000
_cell.length_b   1.000
_cell.length_c   1.000
_cell.angle_alpha   90.00
_cell.angle_beta   90.00
_cell.angle_gamma   90.00
#
_symmetry.space_group_name_H-M   'P 1'
#
loop_
_entity.id
_entity.type
_entity.pdbx_description
1 polymer ?
#
loop_
_entity_poly.entity_id
_entity_poly.type
_entity_poly.pdbx_seq_one_letter_code
_entity_poly.pdbx_strand_id
1 'polypeptide(L)'
;MKRSPLFLATLLACLAGVLAWPEARAAAPSAGDPCVACHADLTKLLPKGHKAVKGTGYASCTSCHSTGETGNAEANAFSTQLHLTHTTLKKPLDCTSCHQIVAGKSFGLIGGTHSWGAPTEGDLSAIKEDFTSWTASPFNDNIHAKASIDCAGCHGKEVPPADATVANDRCLACHGPLDKLIDKTKNVEFPKRNPHASHLGTDVPCVSCHRGHQASAVYCADCHKTWKMEIKGSGK
;
A
#
# COMPACT_ATOMS: atom_id res chain seq x y z
N MET A 1 58.21 -10.63 68.85
CA MET A 1 56.86 -10.86 68.31
C MET A 1 56.29 -9.47 67.97
N LYS A 2 56.41 -8.94 66.74
CA LYS A 2 55.48 -9.07 65.58
C LYS A 2 54.04 -8.68 65.99
N ARG A 3 53.36 -7.61 65.51
CA ARG A 3 53.28 -6.94 64.19
C ARG A 3 52.63 -5.53 64.29
N SER A 4 52.94 -4.66 63.32
CA SER A 4 52.31 -3.34 62.99
C SER A 4 50.81 -3.44 62.63
N PRO A 5 50.04 -2.32 62.55
CA PRO A 5 49.91 -1.52 61.31
C PRO A 5 49.65 -0.01 61.59
N LEU A 6 49.70 0.95 60.65
CA LEU A 6 48.68 1.22 59.64
C LEU A 6 49.21 2.29 58.66
N PHE A 7 49.30 1.93 57.38
CA PHE A 7 49.55 2.84 56.27
C PHE A 7 48.26 3.60 55.94
N LEU A 8 48.33 4.93 55.89
CA LEU A 8 47.26 5.78 55.35
C LEU A 8 47.51 5.95 53.85
N ALA A 9 46.84 5.14 53.03
CA ALA A 9 46.85 5.26 51.58
C ALA A 9 45.81 6.30 51.14
N THR A 10 46.28 7.42 50.61
CA THR A 10 45.47 8.42 49.91
C THR A 10 44.93 7.85 48.60
N LEU A 11 43.62 7.61 48.54
CA LEU A 11 42.89 7.27 47.32
C LEU A 11 42.74 8.53 46.46
N LEU A 12 43.50 8.59 45.36
CA LEU A 12 43.31 9.56 44.29
C LEU A 12 42.13 9.10 43.43
N ALA A 13 40.97 9.76 43.57
CA ALA A 13 39.81 9.50 42.71
C ALA A 13 40.01 10.17 41.34
N CYS A 14 40.39 9.40 40.34
CA CYS A 14 40.35 9.81 38.94
C CYS A 14 38.88 9.90 38.47
N LEU A 15 38.33 11.12 38.41
CA LEU A 15 37.10 11.39 37.66
C LEU A 15 37.40 11.29 36.15
N ALA A 16 37.07 10.14 35.55
CA ALA A 16 36.99 10.00 34.11
C ALA A 16 35.71 10.70 33.62
N GLY A 17 35.85 11.93 33.15
CA GLY A 17 34.79 12.62 32.41
C GLY A 17 34.54 11.91 31.08
N VAL A 18 33.40 11.22 30.98
CA VAL A 18 32.89 10.72 29.70
C VAL A 18 32.42 11.95 28.91
N LEU A 19 33.28 12.46 28.04
CA LEU A 19 32.89 13.40 27.00
C LEU A 19 32.00 12.64 26.01
N ALA A 20 30.69 12.80 26.15
CA ALA A 20 29.73 12.37 25.15
C ALA A 20 30.04 13.14 23.85
N TRP A 21 30.62 12.45 22.87
CA TRP A 21 30.65 12.95 21.50
C TRP A 21 29.20 13.01 21.01
N PRO A 22 28.75 14.15 20.45
CA PRO A 22 27.46 14.16 19.78
C PRO A 22 27.59 13.21 18.60
N GLU A 23 26.84 12.12 18.61
CA GLU A 23 26.60 11.35 17.39
C GLU A 23 26.17 12.36 16.32
N ALA A 24 26.90 12.37 15.21
CA ALA A 24 26.54 13.15 14.05
C ALA A 24 25.15 12.70 13.62
N ARG A 25 24.14 13.44 14.08
CA ARG A 25 22.77 13.28 13.63
C ARG A 25 22.83 13.52 12.13
N ALA A 26 22.64 12.46 11.35
CA ALA A 26 22.56 12.57 9.90
C ALA A 26 21.63 13.75 9.59
N ALA A 27 22.14 14.72 8.84
CA ALA A 27 21.36 15.88 8.46
C ALA A 27 20.06 15.39 7.81
N ALA A 28 18.93 15.91 8.27
CA ALA A 28 17.65 15.65 7.61
C ALA A 28 17.78 15.98 6.12
N PRO A 29 17.29 15.14 5.20
CA PRO A 29 17.33 15.45 3.78
C PRO A 29 16.72 16.83 3.54
N SER A 30 17.47 17.71 2.89
CA SER A 30 16.99 19.05 2.53
C SER A 30 15.71 18.94 1.69
N ALA A 31 14.83 19.95 1.82
CA ALA A 31 13.58 20.14 1.10
C ALA A 31 13.76 20.28 -0.43
N GLY A 32 14.25 19.24 -1.07
CA GLY A 32 14.33 19.05 -2.50
C GLY A 32 13.39 17.93 -2.93
N ASP A 33 13.00 17.97 -4.19
CA ASP A 33 12.17 16.95 -4.80
C ASP A 33 12.90 15.59 -4.81
N PRO A 34 12.39 14.56 -4.10
CA PRO A 34 13.07 13.26 -4.00
C PRO A 34 13.17 12.55 -5.36
N CYS A 35 12.29 12.87 -6.32
CA CYS A 35 12.26 12.23 -7.62
C CYS A 35 13.43 12.67 -8.51
N VAL A 36 13.86 13.95 -8.41
CA VAL A 36 14.93 14.49 -9.28
C VAL A 36 16.33 14.01 -8.90
N ALA A 37 16.48 13.37 -7.75
CA ALA A 37 17.73 12.71 -7.36
C ALA A 37 18.12 11.57 -8.32
N CYS A 38 17.13 10.89 -8.92
CA CYS A 38 17.35 9.82 -9.90
C CYS A 38 16.90 10.24 -11.32
N HIS A 39 15.88 11.11 -11.43
CA HIS A 39 15.35 11.59 -12.70
C HIS A 39 15.59 13.09 -12.87
N ALA A 40 16.75 13.46 -13.40
CA ALA A 40 17.13 14.87 -13.59
C ALA A 40 16.12 15.71 -14.41
N ASP A 41 15.28 15.05 -15.21
CA ASP A 41 14.20 15.69 -15.97
C ASP A 41 13.01 14.72 -16.10
N LEU A 42 11.98 14.93 -15.28
CA LEU A 42 10.76 14.11 -15.29
C LEU A 42 9.94 14.27 -16.58
N THR A 43 10.15 15.34 -17.36
CA THR A 43 9.40 15.53 -18.62
C THR A 43 9.74 14.46 -19.66
N LYS A 44 10.91 13.81 -19.53
CA LYS A 44 11.33 12.68 -20.37
C LYS A 44 10.57 11.39 -20.09
N LEU A 45 9.85 11.31 -18.97
CA LEU A 45 9.05 10.15 -18.59
C LEU A 45 7.59 10.26 -19.06
N LEU A 46 7.22 11.38 -19.67
CA LEU A 46 5.84 11.60 -20.09
C LEU A 46 5.44 10.61 -21.21
N PRO A 47 4.25 9.98 -21.09
CA PRO A 47 3.77 9.08 -22.13
C PRO A 47 3.44 9.85 -23.41
N LYS A 48 3.44 9.14 -24.54
CA LYS A 48 3.05 9.71 -25.83
C LYS A 48 1.64 10.29 -25.75
N GLY A 49 1.48 11.55 -26.15
CA GLY A 49 0.19 12.26 -26.11
C GLY A 49 -0.10 13.02 -24.82
N HIS A 50 0.81 12.99 -23.83
CA HIS A 50 0.70 13.83 -22.64
C HIS A 50 0.81 15.32 -23.01
N LYS A 51 0.04 16.19 -22.33
CA LYS A 51 0.11 17.64 -22.53
C LYS A 51 1.47 18.18 -22.06
N ALA A 52 1.97 19.25 -22.68
CA ALA A 52 3.21 19.85 -22.23
C ALA A 52 3.10 20.34 -20.78
N VAL A 53 4.05 19.98 -19.94
CA VAL A 53 4.14 20.39 -18.53
C VAL A 53 5.25 21.43 -18.39
N LYS A 54 5.01 22.48 -17.60
CA LYS A 54 6.03 23.46 -17.24
C LYS A 54 6.62 23.09 -15.88
N GLY A 55 7.88 22.68 -15.86
CA GLY A 55 8.60 22.23 -14.66
C GLY A 55 9.16 20.82 -14.84
N THR A 56 10.26 20.53 -14.15
CA THR A 56 10.99 19.26 -14.26
C THR A 56 10.89 18.39 -13.00
N GLY A 57 10.20 18.87 -11.96
CA GLY A 57 10.05 18.20 -10.67
C GLY A 57 8.62 17.72 -10.37
N TYR A 58 8.48 16.85 -9.38
CA TYR A 58 7.28 16.18 -8.88
C TYR A 58 6.10 17.13 -8.64
N ALA A 59 6.36 18.30 -8.04
CA ALA A 59 5.32 19.31 -7.80
C ALA A 59 4.63 19.79 -9.09
N SER A 60 5.31 19.73 -10.25
CA SER A 60 4.70 20.06 -11.54
C SER A 60 3.71 18.99 -12.00
N CYS A 61 3.93 17.73 -11.61
CA CYS A 61 3.08 16.60 -11.96
C CYS A 61 1.82 16.55 -11.08
N THR A 62 1.98 16.78 -9.77
CA THR A 62 0.89 16.65 -8.79
C THR A 62 -0.15 17.76 -8.84
N SER A 63 0.09 18.80 -9.64
CA SER A 63 -0.94 19.81 -9.96
C SER A 63 -2.13 19.22 -10.72
N CYS A 64 -1.93 18.13 -11.48
CA CYS A 64 -2.97 17.44 -12.25
C CYS A 64 -3.17 15.98 -11.83
N HIS A 65 -2.19 15.36 -11.19
CA HIS A 65 -2.23 13.94 -10.82
C HIS A 65 -2.17 13.74 -9.31
N SER A 66 -3.13 13.01 -8.75
CA SER A 66 -3.09 12.59 -7.35
C SER A 66 -2.26 11.31 -7.19
N THR A 67 -1.60 11.16 -6.04
CA THR A 67 -1.00 9.90 -5.57
C THR A 67 -1.89 9.17 -4.56
N GLY A 68 -3.22 9.25 -4.74
CA GLY A 68 -4.21 8.54 -3.94
C GLY A 68 -4.77 9.34 -2.76
N GLU A 69 -4.35 10.58 -2.57
CA GLU A 69 -4.80 11.45 -1.47
C GLU A 69 -6.31 11.76 -1.53
N THR A 70 -6.94 11.63 -2.71
CA THR A 70 -8.39 11.83 -2.87
C THR A 70 -9.20 10.69 -2.25
N GLY A 71 -8.66 9.46 -2.23
CA GLY A 71 -9.36 8.26 -1.76
C GLY A 71 -10.62 7.91 -2.55
N ASN A 72 -10.73 8.42 -3.78
CA ASN A 72 -11.84 8.14 -4.67
C ASN A 72 -11.74 6.70 -5.20
N ALA A 73 -12.88 6.05 -5.37
CA ALA A 73 -12.96 4.76 -6.04
C ALA A 73 -12.86 4.95 -7.56
N GLU A 74 -11.65 5.22 -8.05
CA GLU A 74 -11.38 5.48 -9.47
C GLU A 74 -10.01 4.94 -9.90
N ALA A 75 -9.79 4.90 -11.21
CA ALA A 75 -8.49 4.54 -11.76
C ALA A 75 -7.49 5.68 -11.57
N ASN A 76 -6.30 5.34 -11.05
CA ASN A 76 -5.19 6.25 -10.85
C ASN A 76 -3.92 5.72 -11.52
N ALA A 77 -3.84 5.87 -12.85
CA ALA A 77 -2.70 5.42 -13.61
C ALA A 77 -1.37 6.08 -13.19
N PHE A 78 -1.40 7.33 -12.71
CA PHE A 78 -0.17 8.01 -12.26
C PHE A 78 0.42 7.32 -11.02
N SER A 79 -0.40 7.15 -9.97
CA SER A 79 0.01 6.44 -8.76
C SER A 79 0.37 4.99 -9.04
N THR A 80 -0.47 4.26 -9.79
CA THR A 80 -0.21 2.85 -10.11
C THR A 80 1.11 2.66 -10.85
N GLN A 81 1.37 3.45 -11.89
CA GLN A 81 2.60 3.29 -12.67
C GLN A 81 3.84 3.75 -11.91
N LEU A 82 3.74 4.80 -11.08
CA LEU A 82 4.83 5.22 -10.20
C LEU A 82 5.25 4.05 -9.30
N HIS A 83 4.28 3.40 -8.65
CA HIS A 83 4.50 2.26 -7.79
C HIS A 83 5.08 1.06 -8.55
N LEU A 84 4.37 0.55 -9.57
CA LEU A 84 4.78 -0.63 -10.34
C LEU A 84 6.19 -0.46 -10.91
N THR A 85 6.49 0.69 -11.55
CA THR A 85 7.77 0.89 -12.23
C THR A 85 8.96 0.80 -11.28
N HIS A 86 8.83 1.29 -10.04
CA HIS A 86 9.97 1.38 -9.11
C HIS A 86 10.13 0.13 -8.24
N THR A 87 9.05 -0.62 -8.00
CA THR A 87 9.08 -1.82 -7.17
C THR A 87 9.28 -3.11 -7.98
N THR A 88 9.08 -3.08 -9.30
CA THR A 88 9.32 -4.24 -10.17
C THR A 88 10.61 -4.13 -10.99
N LEU A 89 11.52 -3.20 -10.63
CA LEU A 89 12.84 -3.11 -11.24
C LEU A 89 13.67 -4.38 -10.97
N LYS A 90 14.74 -4.59 -11.76
CA LYS A 90 15.76 -5.62 -11.46
C LYS A 90 16.34 -5.48 -10.05
N LYS A 91 16.41 -4.24 -9.55
CA LYS A 91 16.71 -3.90 -8.16
C LYS A 91 15.55 -3.02 -7.67
N PRO A 92 14.52 -3.61 -7.04
CA PRO A 92 13.39 -2.85 -6.50
C PRO A 92 13.85 -1.77 -5.53
N LEU A 93 13.22 -0.59 -5.59
CA LEU A 93 13.43 0.43 -4.57
C LEU A 93 12.70 0.06 -3.29
N ASP A 94 13.31 0.37 -2.15
CA ASP A 94 12.63 0.28 -0.85
C ASP A 94 11.63 1.43 -0.72
N CYS A 95 10.51 1.19 0.00
CA CYS A 95 9.46 2.17 0.23
C CYS A 95 10.02 3.51 0.77
N THR A 96 11.03 3.43 1.64
CA THR A 96 11.67 4.60 2.27
C THR A 96 12.51 5.44 1.30
N SER A 97 12.70 4.99 0.07
CA SER A 97 13.34 5.79 -0.99
C SER A 97 12.48 6.99 -1.40
N CYS A 98 11.16 6.88 -1.23
CA CYS A 98 10.21 7.94 -1.59
C CYS A 98 9.33 8.34 -0.40
N HIS A 99 9.06 7.41 0.52
CA HIS A 99 8.21 7.65 1.67
C HIS A 99 8.99 8.02 2.91
N GLN A 100 8.49 9.02 3.63
CA GLN A 100 8.87 9.26 5.01
C GLN A 100 7.91 8.49 5.91
N ILE A 101 8.39 7.36 6.43
CA ILE A 101 7.59 6.44 7.25
C ILE A 101 8.12 6.46 8.68
N VAL A 102 7.23 6.71 9.62
CA VAL A 102 7.48 6.60 11.05
C VAL A 102 6.36 5.74 11.64
N ALA A 103 6.67 4.50 11.99
CA ALA A 103 5.68 3.53 12.48
C ALA A 103 4.88 4.11 13.67
N GLY A 104 3.56 3.93 13.61
CA GLY A 104 2.60 4.44 14.59
C GLY A 104 2.47 5.97 14.65
N LYS A 105 3.11 6.71 13.74
CA LYS A 105 3.08 8.19 13.73
C LYS A 105 2.70 8.80 12.39
N SER A 106 3.33 8.37 11.30
CA SER A 106 3.09 8.99 9.98
C SER A 106 3.56 8.10 8.83
N PHE A 107 2.80 8.11 7.74
CA PHE A 107 3.18 7.56 6.45
C PHE A 107 2.95 8.65 5.40
N GLY A 108 4.02 9.24 4.87
CA GLY A 108 3.95 10.34 3.91
C GLY A 108 5.02 10.22 2.83
N LEU A 109 5.10 11.19 1.93
CA LEU A 109 6.22 11.33 0.99
C LEU A 109 7.29 12.23 1.57
N ILE A 110 8.55 11.95 1.25
CA ILE A 110 9.68 12.82 1.61
C ILE A 110 9.46 14.20 0.98
N GLY A 111 9.49 15.24 1.82
CA GLY A 111 9.25 16.62 1.39
C GLY A 111 7.78 16.96 1.09
N GLY A 112 6.87 16.00 1.23
CA GLY A 112 5.43 16.21 1.14
C GLY A 112 4.81 16.63 2.47
N THR A 113 3.63 17.23 2.42
CA THR A 113 2.84 17.61 3.61
C THR A 113 1.68 16.65 3.90
N HIS A 114 1.32 15.80 2.94
CA HIS A 114 0.24 14.84 3.09
C HIS A 114 0.72 13.60 3.84
N SER A 115 -0.18 13.03 4.66
CA SER A 115 0.01 11.77 5.38
C SER A 115 -1.17 10.86 5.08
N TRP A 116 -0.89 9.61 4.74
CA TRP A 116 -1.86 8.54 4.55
C TRP A 116 -2.14 7.77 5.86
N GLY A 117 -1.85 8.37 7.01
CA GLY A 117 -2.13 7.80 8.33
C GLY A 117 -0.88 7.41 9.11
N ALA A 118 -1.05 6.55 10.11
CA ALA A 118 -0.03 6.21 11.09
C ALA A 118 0.07 4.67 11.26
N PRO A 119 0.42 3.92 10.21
CA PRO A 119 0.47 2.46 10.24
C PRO A 119 1.49 1.97 11.28
N THR A 120 1.12 0.93 12.02
CA THR A 120 2.02 0.24 12.96
C THR A 120 3.09 -0.57 12.21
N GLU A 121 4.06 -1.13 12.92
CA GLU A 121 5.04 -2.04 12.31
C GLU A 121 4.37 -3.28 11.70
N GLY A 122 3.30 -3.78 12.32
CA GLY A 122 2.50 -4.88 11.79
C GLY A 122 1.81 -4.49 10.48
N ASP A 123 1.18 -3.33 10.43
CA ASP A 123 0.56 -2.80 9.22
C ASP A 123 1.60 -2.61 8.11
N LEU A 124 2.77 -2.04 8.42
CA LEU A 124 3.85 -1.86 7.44
C LEU A 124 4.36 -3.18 6.87
N SER A 125 4.37 -4.25 7.67
CA SER A 125 4.76 -5.58 7.21
C SER A 125 3.70 -6.14 6.27
N ALA A 126 2.41 -6.06 6.65
CA ALA A 126 1.29 -6.48 5.81
C ALA A 126 1.26 -5.71 4.49
N ILE A 127 1.43 -4.38 4.51
CA ILE A 127 1.47 -3.54 3.31
C ILE A 127 2.57 -4.01 2.35
N LYS A 128 3.76 -4.39 2.85
CA LYS A 128 4.85 -4.88 1.98
C LYS A 128 4.49 -6.21 1.31
N GLU A 129 3.82 -7.10 2.04
CA GLU A 129 3.33 -8.38 1.51
C GLU A 129 2.20 -8.16 0.48
N ASP A 130 1.20 -7.36 0.83
CA ASP A 130 0.06 -7.00 -0.02
C ASP A 130 0.51 -6.27 -1.28
N PHE A 131 1.53 -5.41 -1.18
CA PHE A 131 2.09 -4.73 -2.33
C PHE A 131 2.81 -5.71 -3.25
N THR A 132 3.54 -6.69 -2.70
CA THR A 132 4.12 -7.77 -3.49
C THR A 132 3.03 -8.55 -4.24
N SER A 133 1.93 -8.86 -3.55
CA SER A 133 0.76 -9.48 -4.17
C SER A 133 0.17 -8.59 -5.29
N TRP A 134 -0.08 -7.32 -5.00
CA TRP A 134 -0.66 -6.37 -5.95
C TRP A 134 0.21 -6.19 -7.21
N THR A 135 1.53 -6.28 -7.11
CA THR A 135 2.42 -6.18 -8.28
C THR A 135 2.43 -7.43 -9.18
N ALA A 136 2.25 -8.64 -8.64
CA ALA A 136 2.61 -9.86 -9.36
C ALA A 136 1.71 -11.08 -9.14
N SER A 137 0.80 -11.07 -8.16
CA SER A 137 -0.03 -12.22 -7.83
C SER A 137 -1.05 -12.54 -8.93
N PRO A 138 -1.65 -13.74 -8.90
CA PRO A 138 -2.84 -14.05 -9.69
C PRO A 138 -4.16 -13.62 -9.02
N PHE A 139 -4.12 -12.85 -7.93
CA PHE A 139 -5.29 -12.47 -7.14
C PHE A 139 -5.96 -11.20 -7.66
N ASN A 140 -7.07 -10.79 -7.04
CA ASN A 140 -7.83 -9.64 -7.55
C ASN A 140 -7.06 -8.33 -7.42
N ASP A 141 -6.21 -8.17 -6.41
CA ASP A 141 -5.39 -6.97 -6.27
C ASP A 141 -4.53 -6.71 -7.52
N ASN A 142 -3.85 -7.71 -8.06
CA ASN A 142 -3.06 -7.58 -9.28
C ASN A 142 -3.92 -7.40 -10.54
N ILE A 143 -5.08 -8.05 -10.58
CA ILE A 143 -6.05 -7.82 -11.67
C ILE A 143 -6.47 -6.33 -11.70
N HIS A 144 -6.68 -5.73 -10.53
CA HIS A 144 -7.00 -4.31 -10.40
C HIS A 144 -5.78 -3.41 -10.64
N ALA A 145 -4.58 -3.81 -10.22
CA ALA A 145 -3.32 -3.12 -10.55
C ALA A 145 -3.16 -2.95 -12.07
N LYS A 146 -3.40 -4.02 -12.83
CA LYS A 146 -3.38 -4.02 -14.30
C LYS A 146 -4.44 -3.10 -14.91
N ALA A 147 -5.53 -2.84 -14.18
CA ALA A 147 -6.56 -1.88 -14.54
C ALA A 147 -6.28 -0.45 -14.01
N SER A 148 -5.06 -0.17 -13.55
CA SER A 148 -4.66 1.13 -12.99
C SER A 148 -5.40 1.54 -11.72
N ILE A 149 -5.73 0.56 -10.87
CA ILE A 149 -6.31 0.82 -9.55
C ILE A 149 -5.20 0.70 -8.51
N ASP A 150 -4.93 1.80 -7.80
CA ASP A 150 -4.02 1.85 -6.66
C ASP A 150 -4.74 1.48 -5.35
N CYS A 151 -4.02 1.48 -4.25
CA CYS A 151 -4.55 1.11 -2.93
C CYS A 151 -5.76 1.97 -2.54
N ALA A 152 -5.72 3.26 -2.89
CA ALA A 152 -6.75 4.24 -2.56
C ALA A 152 -8.08 3.96 -3.28
N GLY A 153 -8.04 3.37 -4.48
CA GLY A 153 -9.23 2.94 -5.20
C GLY A 153 -10.11 1.95 -4.42
N CYS A 154 -9.50 1.12 -3.56
CA CYS A 154 -10.21 0.17 -2.70
C CYS A 154 -10.35 0.67 -1.25
N HIS A 155 -9.27 1.18 -0.67
CA HIS A 155 -9.17 1.48 0.76
C HIS A 155 -9.46 2.95 1.13
N GLY A 156 -9.56 3.83 0.14
CA GLY A 156 -9.82 5.25 0.37
C GLY A 156 -8.55 6.04 0.68
N LYS A 157 -8.69 7.06 1.54
CA LYS A 157 -7.66 8.09 1.71
C LYS A 157 -6.46 7.67 2.55
N GLU A 158 -6.63 6.66 3.39
CA GLU A 158 -5.61 6.23 4.34
C GLU A 158 -5.13 4.84 4.00
N VAL A 159 -3.89 4.58 4.35
CA VAL A 159 -3.34 3.23 4.36
C VAL A 159 -4.11 2.45 5.42
N PRO A 160 -4.77 1.33 5.03
CA PRO A 160 -5.60 0.57 5.94
C PRO A 160 -4.75 -0.15 7.01
N PRO A 161 -5.32 -0.42 8.20
CA PRO A 161 -4.76 -1.43 9.09
C PRO A 161 -4.83 -2.82 8.44
N ALA A 162 -3.99 -3.76 8.89
CA ALA A 162 -3.85 -5.09 8.30
C ALA A 162 -5.16 -5.91 8.27
N ASP A 163 -6.11 -5.67 9.18
CA ASP A 163 -7.39 -6.36 9.27
C ASP A 163 -8.55 -5.62 8.57
N ALA A 164 -8.26 -4.53 7.86
CA ALA A 164 -9.28 -3.74 7.18
C ALA A 164 -10.02 -4.56 6.12
N THR A 165 -11.31 -4.29 5.99
CA THR A 165 -12.16 -4.84 4.94
C THR A 165 -12.67 -3.73 4.04
N VAL A 166 -13.02 -4.10 2.81
CA VAL A 166 -13.56 -3.18 1.80
C VAL A 166 -15.06 -3.39 1.69
N ALA A 167 -15.82 -2.31 1.88
CA ALA A 167 -17.28 -2.32 1.78
C ALA A 167 -17.75 -2.47 0.33
N ASN A 168 -18.95 -3.05 0.14
CA ASN A 168 -19.53 -3.31 -1.20
C ASN A 168 -19.62 -2.06 -2.07
N ASP A 169 -19.95 -0.90 -1.49
CA ASP A 169 -20.06 0.37 -2.22
C ASP A 169 -18.78 0.74 -2.98
N ARG A 170 -17.61 0.35 -2.45
CA ARG A 170 -16.32 0.56 -3.14
C ARG A 170 -16.25 -0.24 -4.44
N CYS A 171 -16.76 -1.47 -4.43
CA CYS A 171 -16.84 -2.30 -5.62
C CYS A 171 -17.89 -1.75 -6.59
N LEU A 172 -19.07 -1.40 -6.08
CA LEU A 172 -20.21 -0.95 -6.89
C LEU A 172 -19.96 0.41 -7.59
N ALA A 173 -19.06 1.24 -7.05
CA ALA A 173 -18.65 2.50 -7.68
C ALA A 173 -18.14 2.31 -9.13
N CYS A 174 -17.47 1.19 -9.42
CA CYS A 174 -16.94 0.86 -10.75
C CYS A 174 -17.68 -0.29 -11.43
N HIS A 175 -18.16 -1.27 -10.65
CA HIS A 175 -18.84 -2.45 -11.18
C HIS A 175 -20.33 -2.22 -11.48
N GLY A 176 -20.86 -1.07 -11.06
CA GLY A 176 -22.27 -0.70 -11.24
C GLY A 176 -23.15 -1.23 -10.11
N PRO A 177 -24.44 -0.85 -10.12
CA PRO A 177 -25.38 -1.26 -9.07
C PRO A 177 -25.65 -2.76 -9.08
N LEU A 178 -26.00 -3.31 -7.92
CA LEU A 178 -26.13 -4.74 -7.68
C LEU A 178 -27.17 -5.42 -8.59
N ASP A 179 -28.29 -4.76 -8.87
CA ASP A 179 -29.34 -5.25 -9.78
C ASP A 179 -28.80 -5.51 -11.20
N LYS A 180 -28.01 -4.58 -11.73
CA LYS A 180 -27.35 -4.73 -13.03
C LYS A 180 -26.28 -5.81 -13.02
N LEU A 181 -25.57 -5.97 -11.90
CA LEU A 181 -24.60 -7.06 -11.73
C LEU A 181 -25.29 -8.42 -11.70
N ILE A 182 -26.39 -8.54 -10.97
CA ILE A 182 -27.24 -9.75 -10.94
C ILE A 182 -27.66 -10.08 -12.37
N ASP A 183 -28.20 -9.12 -13.10
CA ASP A 183 -28.65 -9.33 -14.48
C ASP A 183 -27.51 -9.76 -15.41
N LYS A 184 -26.35 -9.12 -15.32
CA LYS A 184 -25.16 -9.45 -16.12
C LYS A 184 -24.58 -10.83 -15.82
N THR A 185 -24.79 -11.34 -14.61
CA THR A 185 -24.22 -12.61 -14.14
C THR A 185 -25.23 -13.75 -14.11
N LYS A 186 -26.42 -13.57 -14.71
CA LYS A 186 -27.40 -14.64 -14.90
C LYS A 186 -26.78 -15.80 -15.69
N ASN A 187 -26.92 -17.00 -15.12
CA ASN A 187 -26.60 -18.23 -15.84
C ASN A 187 -27.83 -18.68 -16.63
N VAL A 188 -27.70 -18.81 -17.96
CA VAL A 188 -28.80 -19.16 -18.85
C VAL A 188 -29.31 -20.58 -18.61
N GLU A 189 -28.39 -21.52 -18.37
CA GLU A 189 -28.70 -22.94 -18.15
C GLU A 189 -29.25 -23.18 -16.74
N PHE A 190 -28.73 -22.44 -15.76
CA PHE A 190 -29.15 -22.53 -14.35
C PHE A 190 -29.47 -21.14 -13.78
N PRO A 191 -30.62 -20.53 -14.12
CA PRO A 191 -30.95 -19.16 -13.69
C PRO A 191 -30.95 -18.95 -12.16
N LYS A 192 -31.18 -20.02 -11.39
CA LYS A 192 -31.13 -20.02 -9.92
C LYS A 192 -29.71 -20.11 -9.34
N ARG A 193 -28.68 -20.35 -10.17
CA ARG A 193 -27.27 -20.43 -9.76
C ARG A 193 -26.54 -19.13 -10.09
N ASN A 194 -27.02 -18.03 -9.52
CA ASN A 194 -26.35 -16.74 -9.59
C ASN A 194 -25.77 -16.39 -8.21
N PRO A 195 -24.44 -16.29 -8.05
CA PRO A 195 -23.81 -15.94 -6.77
C PRO A 195 -24.23 -14.56 -6.23
N HIS A 196 -24.59 -13.64 -7.12
CA HIS A 196 -25.02 -12.29 -6.74
C HIS A 196 -26.51 -12.20 -6.38
N ALA A 197 -27.28 -13.28 -6.61
CA ALA A 197 -28.69 -13.39 -6.23
C ALA A 197 -28.92 -14.71 -5.50
N SER A 198 -28.44 -14.79 -4.25
CA SER A 198 -28.46 -16.00 -3.43
C SER A 198 -29.50 -15.96 -2.31
N HIS A 199 -29.70 -17.09 -1.65
CA HIS A 199 -30.56 -17.17 -0.45
C HIS A 199 -29.95 -16.50 0.79
N LEU A 200 -28.72 -15.99 0.69
CA LEU A 200 -28.07 -15.22 1.77
C LEU A 200 -28.47 -13.73 1.73
N GLY A 201 -29.23 -13.31 0.73
CA GLY A 201 -29.65 -11.92 0.53
C GLY A 201 -28.66 -11.10 -0.30
N THR A 202 -28.90 -9.78 -0.35
CA THR A 202 -28.15 -8.82 -1.16
C THR A 202 -26.95 -8.20 -0.44
N ASP A 203 -26.88 -8.36 0.88
CA ASP A 203 -25.92 -7.65 1.74
C ASP A 203 -24.66 -8.47 2.02
N VAL A 204 -24.47 -9.59 1.31
CA VAL A 204 -23.26 -10.41 1.41
C VAL A 204 -22.04 -9.57 1.00
N PRO A 205 -21.00 -9.46 1.84
CA PRO A 205 -19.81 -8.71 1.48
C PRO A 205 -19.14 -9.31 0.23
N CYS A 206 -18.85 -8.47 -0.77
CA CYS A 206 -18.19 -8.90 -2.00
C CYS A 206 -16.88 -9.64 -1.70
N VAL A 207 -16.14 -9.14 -0.70
CA VAL A 207 -14.86 -9.67 -0.24
C VAL A 207 -14.95 -11.08 0.39
N SER A 208 -16.14 -11.55 0.74
CA SER A 208 -16.33 -12.95 1.20
C SER A 208 -15.98 -13.96 0.11
N CYS A 209 -16.20 -13.59 -1.16
CA CYS A 209 -15.86 -14.40 -2.34
C CYS A 209 -14.68 -13.81 -3.11
N HIS A 210 -14.73 -12.51 -3.39
CA HIS A 210 -13.76 -11.77 -4.20
C HIS A 210 -12.68 -11.14 -3.33
N ARG A 211 -11.69 -11.94 -2.95
CA ARG A 211 -10.62 -11.51 -2.06
C ARG A 211 -9.55 -10.73 -2.85
N GLY A 212 -9.07 -9.63 -2.27
CA GLY A 212 -8.08 -8.74 -2.86
C GLY A 212 -6.68 -9.36 -2.87
N HIS A 213 -6.03 -9.33 -1.72
CA HIS A 213 -4.63 -9.75 -1.51
C HIS A 213 -4.43 -11.26 -1.28
N GLN A 214 -5.42 -12.07 -1.64
CA GLN A 214 -5.37 -13.52 -1.48
C GLN A 214 -6.31 -14.21 -2.47
N ALA A 215 -6.19 -15.53 -2.57
CA ALA A 215 -7.00 -16.34 -3.47
C ALA A 215 -8.50 -16.15 -3.21
N SER A 216 -9.24 -15.74 -4.24
CA SER A 216 -10.69 -15.72 -4.23
C SER A 216 -11.28 -17.13 -4.13
N ALA A 217 -12.41 -17.24 -3.45
CA ALA A 217 -13.04 -18.51 -3.15
C ALA A 217 -14.53 -18.47 -3.48
N VAL A 218 -15.07 -19.59 -3.95
CA VAL A 218 -16.52 -19.76 -4.14
C VAL A 218 -17.12 -20.08 -2.78
N TYR A 219 -17.53 -19.06 -2.03
CA TYR A 219 -18.10 -19.22 -0.68
C TYR A 219 -19.23 -20.26 -0.63
N CYS A 220 -20.07 -20.30 -1.66
CA CYS A 220 -21.18 -21.24 -1.75
C CYS A 220 -20.74 -22.71 -1.76
N ALA A 221 -19.52 -23.02 -2.22
CA ALA A 221 -19.00 -24.39 -2.27
C ALA A 221 -18.70 -24.96 -0.87
N ASP A 222 -18.77 -24.14 0.18
CA ASP A 222 -18.66 -24.61 1.55
C ASP A 222 -19.88 -25.44 1.98
N CYS A 223 -21.06 -25.13 1.43
CA CYS A 223 -22.28 -25.92 1.63
C CYS A 223 -22.68 -26.70 0.36
N HIS A 224 -22.51 -26.11 -0.82
CA HIS A 224 -22.85 -26.70 -2.11
C HIS A 224 -21.64 -27.39 -2.75
N LYS A 225 -21.19 -28.49 -2.14
CA LYS A 225 -19.93 -29.20 -2.50
C LYS A 225 -19.85 -29.66 -3.97
N THR A 226 -20.97 -29.82 -4.64
CA THR A 226 -21.03 -30.22 -6.06
C THR A 226 -21.06 -29.04 -7.02
N TRP A 227 -21.17 -27.81 -6.51
CA TRP A 227 -21.19 -26.61 -7.33
C TRP A 227 -19.76 -26.30 -7.82
N LYS A 228 -19.56 -26.49 -9.12
CA LYS A 228 -18.34 -26.10 -9.83
C LYS A 228 -18.55 -24.72 -10.46
N MET A 229 -17.77 -23.76 -10.02
CA MET A 229 -17.74 -22.41 -10.55
C MET A 229 -16.30 -21.92 -10.58
N GLU A 230 -15.93 -21.26 -11.66
CA GLU A 230 -14.68 -20.52 -11.73
C GLU A 230 -14.89 -19.10 -11.23
N ILE A 231 -13.95 -18.62 -10.42
CA ILE A 231 -13.93 -17.26 -9.91
C ILE A 231 -12.57 -16.64 -10.24
N LYS A 232 -12.60 -15.41 -10.75
CA LYS A 232 -11.38 -14.65 -11.01
C LYS A 232 -10.64 -14.38 -9.71
N GLY A 233 -9.31 -14.32 -9.80
CA GLY A 233 -8.47 -14.08 -8.63
C GLY A 233 -8.29 -15.31 -7.72
N SER A 234 -8.71 -16.51 -8.14
CA SER A 234 -8.59 -17.74 -7.33
C SER A 234 -7.18 -18.31 -7.28
N GLY A 235 -6.24 -17.77 -8.05
CA GLY A 235 -4.84 -18.23 -8.09
C GLY A 235 -4.63 -19.60 -8.72
N LYS A 236 -5.62 -20.10 -9.46
CA LYS A 236 -5.58 -21.37 -10.20
C LYS A 236 -5.77 -21.12 -11.69
#